data_AF-A0A7V7QIT5-F1
#
_entry.id   AF-A0A7V7QIT5-F1
#
_cell.length_a   1.000
_cell.length_b   1.000
_cell.length_c   1.000
_cell.angle_alpha   90.00
_cell.angle_beta   90.00
_cell.angle_gamma   90.00
#
_symmetry.space_group_name_H-M   'P 1'
#
loop_
_entity.id
_entity.type
_entity.pdbx_description
1 polymer ?
#
loop_
_entity_poly.entity_id
_entity_poly.type
_entity_poly.pdbx_seq_one_letter_code
_entity_poly.pdbx_strand_id
1 'polypeptide(L)'
;MMNDENKNVCYKNVTLEKIKRLGGIYIENIQEGFDSYNFSYLEGTKDEIQKEIKRLQEKNGIAYSFVDFYYGRLSNKEKEKVKQHLEEPYLKILNKYEDLNDVTYLLLEDEILCLTSELNAKEILFSTYYFCKYPCTIWGNYQLKYPVFTNK
;
A
#
# COMPACT_ATOMS: atom_id res chain seq x y z
N MET A 1 -28.39 -22.35 -18.02
CA MET A 1 -27.19 -21.50 -18.10
C MET A 1 -26.74 -21.25 -16.68
N MET A 2 -25.56 -21.76 -16.32
CA MET A 2 -25.06 -21.79 -14.95
C MET A 2 -24.64 -20.40 -14.47
N ASN A 3 -25.05 -20.10 -13.24
CA ASN A 3 -24.82 -18.97 -12.34
C ASN A 3 -23.56 -18.12 -12.55
N ASP A 4 -23.78 -16.80 -12.69
CA ASP A 4 -22.81 -15.71 -12.44
C ASP A 4 -22.66 -15.44 -10.92
N GLU A 5 -22.52 -16.50 -10.12
CA GLU A 5 -22.20 -16.40 -8.69
C GLU A 5 -20.78 -16.93 -8.48
N ASN A 6 -19.76 -16.19 -8.92
CA ASN A 6 -18.39 -16.29 -8.40
C ASN A 6 -17.45 -15.20 -8.96
N LYS A 7 -17.64 -13.96 -8.49
CA LYS A 7 -16.55 -12.98 -8.36
C LYS A 7 -16.72 -12.16 -7.08
N ASN A 8 -16.96 -12.82 -5.95
CA ASN A 8 -16.75 -12.18 -4.65
C ASN A 8 -15.25 -12.22 -4.33
N VAL A 9 -14.46 -11.40 -5.02
CA VAL A 9 -13.18 -11.01 -4.42
C VAL A 9 -13.47 -9.83 -3.52
N CYS A 10 -13.66 -10.13 -2.23
CA CYS A 10 -13.89 -9.11 -1.20
C CYS A 10 -12.58 -8.37 -0.96
N TYR A 11 -12.24 -7.42 -1.83
CA TYR A 11 -11.27 -6.39 -1.49
C TYR A 11 -11.88 -5.59 -0.35
N LYS A 12 -11.36 -5.78 0.86
CA LYS A 12 -11.82 -5.02 2.04
C LYS A 12 -11.33 -3.59 1.92
N ASN A 13 -11.99 -2.82 1.06
CA ASN A 13 -11.86 -1.37 0.95
C ASN A 13 -12.01 -0.77 2.35
N VAL A 14 -11.12 0.17 2.66
CA VAL A 14 -11.15 0.96 3.87
C VAL A 14 -11.26 2.43 3.50
N THR A 15 -12.02 3.20 4.27
CA THR A 15 -12.08 4.66 4.07
C THR A 15 -10.92 5.34 4.80
N LEU A 16 -10.47 6.48 4.28
CA LEU A 16 -9.49 7.31 5.00
C LEU A 16 -9.96 7.69 6.41
N GLU A 17 -11.25 8.00 6.57
CA GLU A 17 -11.85 8.29 7.88
C GLU A 17 -11.71 7.15 8.88
N LYS A 18 -11.80 5.89 8.41
CA LYS A 18 -11.56 4.72 9.25
C LYS A 18 -10.09 4.63 9.68
N ILE A 19 -9.15 4.88 8.77
CA ILE A 19 -7.70 4.88 9.07
C ILE A 19 -7.40 5.94 10.13
N LYS A 20 -7.88 7.18 9.92
CA LYS A 20 -7.74 8.29 10.87
C LYS A 20 -8.34 7.97 12.23
N ARG A 21 -9.57 7.44 12.28
CA ARG A 21 -10.25 7.04 13.54
C ARG A 21 -9.49 5.95 14.30
N LEU A 22 -8.77 5.07 13.61
CA LEU A 22 -7.95 4.04 14.23
C LEU A 22 -6.59 4.56 14.74
N GLY A 23 -6.26 5.84 14.53
CA GLY A 23 -5.00 6.45 14.95
C GLY A 23 -3.91 6.42 13.87
N GLY A 24 -4.27 6.17 12.60
CA GLY A 24 -3.32 6.22 11.49
C GLY A 24 -2.81 7.64 11.23
N ILE A 25 -1.51 7.76 10.96
CA ILE A 25 -0.85 9.02 10.60
C ILE A 25 -1.06 9.26 9.11
N TYR A 26 -2.10 10.02 8.75
CA TYR A 26 -2.31 10.44 7.38
C TYR A 26 -1.54 11.72 7.09
N ILE A 27 -0.83 11.74 5.98
CA ILE A 27 -0.02 12.86 5.50
C ILE A 27 -0.50 13.13 4.08
N GLU A 28 -0.94 14.35 3.78
CA GLU A 28 -1.50 14.69 2.47
C GLU A 28 -0.39 14.82 1.42
N ASN A 29 0.76 15.36 1.82
CA ASN A 29 1.95 15.46 0.99
C ASN A 29 3.21 15.23 1.84
N ILE A 30 4.26 14.72 1.20
CA ILE A 30 5.47 14.29 1.92
C ILE A 30 6.13 15.42 2.73
N GLN A 31 6.01 16.68 2.29
CA GLN A 31 6.58 17.84 3.00
C GLN A 31 5.90 18.07 4.35
N GLU A 32 4.57 17.96 4.42
CA GLU A 32 3.81 17.98 5.68
C GLU A 32 4.33 16.94 6.66
N GLY A 33 4.67 15.74 6.15
CA GLY A 33 5.27 14.66 6.92
C GLY A 33 6.55 15.08 7.62
N PHE A 34 7.50 15.65 6.86
CA PHE A 34 8.78 16.09 7.39
C PHE A 34 8.67 17.26 8.38
N ASP A 35 7.71 18.16 8.18
CA ASP A 35 7.54 19.34 9.04
C ASP A 35 6.82 18.99 10.36
N SER A 36 5.84 18.09 10.29
CA SER A 36 4.88 17.88 11.38
C SER A 36 5.17 16.67 12.26
N TYR A 37 5.97 15.70 11.81
CA TYR A 37 6.18 14.42 12.50
C TYR A 37 7.64 14.13 12.82
N ASN A 38 7.87 13.21 13.76
CA ASN A 38 9.19 12.58 13.88
C ASN A 38 9.38 11.66 12.66
N PHE A 39 10.60 11.59 12.13
CA PHE A 39 10.88 10.69 11.02
C PHE A 39 12.23 10.00 11.13
N SER A 40 12.30 8.81 10.53
CA SER A 40 13.52 8.08 10.21
C SER A 40 13.42 7.54 8.78
N TYR A 41 14.49 6.96 8.27
CA TYR A 41 14.44 6.25 6.99
C TYR A 41 14.49 4.74 7.19
N LEU A 42 13.62 4.04 6.47
CA LEU A 42 13.73 2.61 6.21
C LEU A 42 14.39 2.46 4.84
N GLU A 43 15.60 1.90 4.85
CA GLU A 43 16.46 1.72 3.68
C GLU A 43 17.00 0.29 3.64
N GLY A 44 17.27 -0.21 2.44
CA GLY A 44 17.80 -1.54 2.22
C GLY A 44 17.43 -2.07 0.85
N THR A 45 17.57 -3.37 0.68
CA THR A 45 17.01 -4.09 -0.47
C THR A 45 15.48 -4.14 -0.40
N LYS A 46 14.83 -4.37 -1.54
CA LYS A 46 13.37 -4.60 -1.59
C LYS A 46 12.92 -5.64 -0.56
N ASP A 47 13.63 -6.76 -0.46
CA ASP A 47 13.25 -7.88 0.40
C ASP A 47 13.39 -7.52 1.89
N GLU A 48 14.42 -6.75 2.26
CA GLU A 48 14.61 -6.26 3.63
C GLU A 48 13.49 -5.29 4.03
N ILE A 49 13.14 -4.36 3.14
CA ILE A 49 12.06 -3.39 3.36
C ILE A 49 10.71 -4.11 3.46
N GLN A 50 10.42 -5.03 2.53
CA GLN A 50 9.20 -5.83 2.55
C GLN A 50 9.08 -6.65 3.85
N LYS A 51 10.19 -7.25 4.31
CA LYS A 51 10.24 -8.00 5.57
C LYS A 51 9.96 -7.10 6.77
N GLU A 52 10.47 -5.88 6.80
CA GLU A 52 10.21 -4.94 7.90
C GLU A 52 8.75 -4.47 7.90
N ILE A 53 8.18 -4.16 6.73
CA ILE A 53 6.75 -3.83 6.60
C ILE A 53 5.88 -5.01 7.06
N LYS A 54 6.23 -6.25 6.68
CA LYS A 54 5.55 -7.47 7.13
C LYS A 54 5.62 -7.62 8.65
N ARG A 55 6.78 -7.39 9.27
CA ARG A 55 6.96 -7.44 10.72
C ARG A 55 6.07 -6.42 11.44
N LEU A 56 5.95 -5.20 10.89
CA LEU A 56 5.08 -4.15 11.43
C LEU A 56 3.59 -4.51 11.27
N GLN A 57 3.22 -5.12 10.14
CA GLN A 57 1.88 -5.65 9.87
C GLN A 57 1.51 -6.72 10.90
N GLU A 58 2.39 -7.69 11.15
CA GLU A 58 2.18 -8.74 12.16
C GLU A 58 2.04 -8.16 13.57
N LYS A 59 2.88 -7.18 13.94
CA LYS A 59 2.83 -6.50 15.24
C LYS A 59 1.51 -5.73 15.45
N ASN A 60 1.01 -5.07 14.42
CA ASN A 60 -0.24 -4.31 14.47
C ASN A 60 -1.48 -5.21 14.34
N GLY A 61 -1.34 -6.32 13.63
CA GLY A 61 -2.43 -7.16 13.16
C GLY A 61 -3.09 -6.59 11.89
N ILE A 62 -3.65 -7.47 11.06
CA ILE A 62 -4.27 -7.11 9.79
C ILE A 62 -5.37 -6.05 9.95
N ALA A 63 -6.18 -6.12 11.02
CA ALA A 63 -7.27 -5.17 11.27
C ALA A 63 -6.81 -3.72 11.51
N TYR A 64 -5.51 -3.48 11.69
CA TYR A 64 -4.90 -2.17 11.93
C TYR A 64 -3.75 -1.87 10.96
N SER A 65 -3.66 -2.62 9.85
CA SER A 65 -2.59 -2.47 8.85
C SER A 65 -3.22 -2.26 7.48
N PHE A 66 -2.89 -1.13 6.85
CA PHE A 66 -3.50 -0.68 5.60
C PHE A 66 -2.45 -0.22 4.60
N VAL A 67 -2.84 -0.19 3.33
CA VAL A 67 -2.01 0.34 2.25
C VAL A 67 -2.83 1.26 1.35
N ASP A 68 -2.22 2.39 1.00
CA ASP A 68 -2.65 3.24 -0.11
C ASP A 68 -2.20 2.61 -1.42
N PHE A 69 -3.18 2.11 -2.17
CA PHE A 69 -3.01 1.54 -3.49
C PHE A 69 -4.05 2.16 -4.43
N TYR A 70 -3.78 3.39 -4.88
CA TYR A 70 -4.66 4.17 -5.76
C TYR A 70 -4.70 3.69 -7.22
N TYR A 71 -4.26 2.46 -7.52
CA TYR A 71 -4.31 1.87 -8.87
C TYR A 71 -5.71 1.94 -9.48
N GLY A 72 -6.75 1.76 -8.67
CA GLY A 72 -8.15 1.82 -9.11
C GLY A 72 -8.61 3.18 -9.63
N ARG A 73 -7.86 4.25 -9.33
CA ARG A 73 -8.11 5.63 -9.81
C ARG A 73 -7.29 6.01 -11.04
N LEU A 74 -6.34 5.17 -11.43
CA LEU A 74 -5.53 5.41 -12.62
C LEU A 74 -6.38 5.31 -13.88
N SER A 75 -6.08 6.14 -14.87
CA SER A 75 -6.63 6.00 -16.21
C SER A 75 -6.20 4.66 -16.84
N ASN A 76 -6.95 4.17 -17.83
CA ASN A 76 -6.59 2.95 -18.56
C ASN A 76 -5.16 3.00 -19.12
N LYS A 77 -4.71 4.18 -19.59
CA LYS A 77 -3.35 4.37 -20.10
C LYS A 77 -2.29 4.21 -19.01
N GLU A 78 -2.56 4.71 -17.81
CA GLU A 78 -1.65 4.55 -16.66
C GLU A 78 -1.65 3.10 -16.16
N LYS A 79 -2.82 2.44 -16.09
CA LYS A 79 -2.93 1.02 -15.76
C LYS A 79 -2.10 0.14 -16.71
N GLU A 80 -2.20 0.37 -18.02
CA GLU A 80 -1.40 -0.36 -19.00
C GLU A 80 0.11 -0.14 -18.83
N LYS A 81 0.54 1.09 -18.48
CA LYS A 81 1.95 1.33 -18.16
C LYS A 81 2.41 0.53 -16.95
N VAL A 82 1.60 0.46 -15.89
CA VAL A 82 1.93 -0.33 -14.69
C VAL A 82 2.13 -1.81 -15.08
N LYS A 83 1.18 -2.38 -15.84
CA LYS A 83 1.25 -3.79 -16.29
C LYS A 83 2.51 -4.09 -17.11
N GLN A 84 2.91 -3.21 -18.02
CA GLN A 84 4.07 -3.41 -18.89
C GLN A 84 5.41 -3.54 -18.14
N HIS A 85 5.49 -3.04 -16.90
CA HIS A 85 6.71 -3.10 -16.08
C HIS A 85 6.68 -4.19 -15.00
N LEU A 86 5.59 -4.96 -14.94
CA LEU A 86 5.44 -6.09 -14.05
C LEU A 86 5.67 -7.40 -14.79
N GLU A 87 6.31 -8.32 -14.08
CA GLU A 87 6.48 -9.70 -14.53
C GLU A 87 5.50 -10.61 -13.78
N GLU A 88 5.31 -11.83 -14.28
CA GLU A 88 4.72 -12.90 -13.48
C GLU A 88 5.64 -13.20 -12.28
N PRO A 89 5.14 -13.32 -11.03
CA PRO A 89 3.74 -13.51 -10.62
C PRO A 89 2.97 -12.22 -10.25
N TYR A 90 3.60 -11.04 -10.28
CA TYR A 90 2.97 -9.78 -9.84
C TYR A 90 1.78 -9.38 -10.71
N LEU A 91 1.84 -9.64 -12.02
CA LEU A 91 0.71 -9.44 -12.93
C LEU A 91 -0.54 -10.22 -12.48
N LYS A 92 -0.40 -11.47 -12.05
CA LYS A 92 -1.52 -12.26 -11.52
C LYS A 92 -2.12 -11.65 -10.27
N ILE A 93 -1.29 -11.09 -9.39
CA ILE A 93 -1.76 -10.40 -8.19
C ILE A 93 -2.50 -9.13 -8.60
N LEU A 94 -1.90 -8.30 -9.47
CA LEU A 94 -2.50 -7.05 -9.96
C LEU A 94 -3.85 -7.27 -10.62
N ASN A 95 -3.99 -8.32 -11.44
CA ASN A 95 -5.23 -8.65 -12.15
C ASN A 95 -6.41 -8.94 -11.22
N LYS A 96 -6.15 -9.31 -9.96
CA LYS A 96 -7.20 -9.38 -8.94
C LYS A 96 -7.80 -7.97 -8.78
N TYR A 97 -6.96 -6.98 -8.56
CA TYR A 97 -7.37 -5.60 -8.29
C TYR A 97 -7.83 -4.79 -9.52
N GLU A 98 -7.95 -5.40 -10.70
CA GLU A 98 -8.23 -4.70 -11.96
C GLU A 98 -9.61 -4.00 -11.96
N ASP A 99 -10.61 -4.68 -11.40
CA ASP A 99 -12.00 -4.21 -11.32
C ASP A 99 -12.24 -3.24 -10.14
N LEU A 100 -11.19 -2.88 -9.38
CA LEU A 100 -11.29 -1.85 -8.35
C LEU A 100 -11.45 -0.48 -9.00
N ASN A 101 -12.67 0.03 -9.02
CA ASN A 101 -12.95 1.41 -9.39
C ASN A 101 -13.08 2.26 -8.12
N ASP A 102 -12.42 3.42 -8.11
CA ASP A 102 -12.44 4.41 -7.02
C ASP A 102 -11.97 3.95 -5.64
N VAL A 103 -11.41 2.75 -5.54
CA VAL A 103 -10.79 2.22 -4.32
C VAL A 103 -9.34 2.68 -4.21
N THR A 104 -8.98 3.14 -3.01
CA THR A 104 -7.63 3.64 -2.71
C THR A 104 -7.00 2.88 -1.56
N TYR A 105 -7.71 2.69 -0.45
CA TYR A 105 -7.13 2.04 0.71
C TYR A 105 -7.63 0.62 0.88
N LEU A 106 -6.69 -0.29 1.14
CA LEU A 106 -6.92 -1.71 1.30
C LEU A 106 -6.31 -2.18 2.63
N LEU A 107 -6.80 -3.30 3.15
CA LEU A 107 -6.05 -4.05 4.15
C LEU A 107 -4.70 -4.48 3.57
N LEU A 108 -3.64 -4.36 4.37
CA LEU A 108 -2.31 -4.80 3.99
C LEU A 108 -2.20 -6.32 4.17
N GLU A 109 -2.81 -7.10 3.28
CA GLU A 109 -2.61 -8.56 3.19
C GLU A 109 -1.29 -8.89 2.47
N ASP A 110 -0.85 -10.15 2.55
CA ASP A 110 0.49 -10.54 2.08
C ASP A 110 0.65 -10.42 0.57
N GLU A 111 -0.42 -10.71 -0.19
CA GLU A 111 -0.41 -10.56 -1.65
C GLU A 111 -0.26 -9.10 -2.06
N ILE A 112 -1.00 -8.17 -1.45
CA ILE A 112 -0.90 -6.74 -1.78
C ILE A 112 0.41 -6.14 -1.27
N LEU A 113 0.95 -6.61 -0.13
CA LEU A 113 2.29 -6.25 0.32
C LEU A 113 3.35 -6.65 -0.72
N CYS A 114 3.26 -7.87 -1.23
CA CYS A 114 4.17 -8.38 -2.27
C CYS A 114 4.12 -7.51 -3.54
N LEU A 115 2.91 -7.21 -4.03
CA LEU A 115 2.73 -6.37 -5.22
C LEU A 115 3.22 -4.93 -5.01
N THR A 116 2.81 -4.27 -3.92
CA THR A 116 3.18 -2.87 -3.68
C THR A 116 4.67 -2.69 -3.39
N SER A 117 5.33 -3.69 -2.78
CA SER A 117 6.79 -3.67 -2.59
C SER A 117 7.53 -3.70 -3.93
N GLU A 118 7.08 -4.53 -4.88
CA GLU A 118 7.65 -4.59 -6.23
C GLU A 118 7.44 -3.28 -6.99
N LEU A 119 6.23 -2.71 -6.93
CA LEU A 119 5.88 -1.45 -7.59
C LEU A 119 6.70 -0.28 -7.04
N ASN A 120 6.86 -0.20 -5.71
CA ASN A 120 7.68 0.81 -5.07
C ASN A 120 9.16 0.66 -5.46
N ALA A 121 9.68 -0.56 -5.46
CA ALA A 121 11.09 -0.83 -5.77
C ALA A 121 11.46 -0.50 -7.21
N LYS A 122 10.51 -0.66 -8.14
CA LYS A 122 10.66 -0.28 -9.55
C LYS A 122 10.28 1.18 -9.83
N GLU A 123 9.88 1.94 -8.81
CA GLU A 123 9.47 3.34 -8.92
C GLU A 123 8.32 3.57 -9.94
N ILE A 124 7.43 2.58 -10.07
CA ILE A 124 6.31 2.61 -11.04
C ILE A 124 5.08 3.29 -10.44
N LEU A 125 4.73 2.88 -9.22
CA LEU A 125 3.55 3.34 -8.50
C LEU A 125 3.86 3.27 -7.01
N PHE A 126 3.92 4.44 -6.37
CA PHE A 126 4.25 4.49 -4.95
C PHE A 126 3.03 4.23 -4.07
N SER A 127 3.24 3.42 -3.03
CA SER A 127 2.26 3.08 -2.01
C SER A 127 2.70 3.57 -0.63
N THR A 128 1.73 3.98 0.17
CA THR A 128 1.93 4.36 1.57
C THR A 128 1.32 3.31 2.48
N TYR A 129 2.07 2.87 3.51
CA TYR A 129 1.62 1.87 4.47
C TYR A 129 1.25 2.54 5.78
N TYR A 130 0.07 2.22 6.31
CA TYR A 130 -0.44 2.75 7.57
C TYR A 130 -0.57 1.66 8.61
N PHE A 131 0.03 1.89 9.78
CA PHE A 131 -0.09 1.02 10.94
C PHE A 131 -0.74 1.80 12.07
N CYS A 132 -1.91 1.37 12.53
CA CYS A 132 -2.75 2.20 13.41
C CYS A 132 -2.72 1.79 14.89
N LYS A 133 -2.37 0.53 15.22
CA LYS A 133 -2.33 0.07 16.62
C LYS A 133 -1.09 0.59 17.35
N TYR A 134 0.05 0.58 16.66
CA TYR A 134 1.29 1.23 17.05
C TYR A 134 1.62 2.24 15.95
N PRO A 135 1.08 3.48 16.04
CA PRO A 135 1.04 4.44 14.96
C PRO A 135 2.40 4.69 14.29
N CYS A 136 2.49 4.30 13.02
CA CYS A 136 3.54 4.75 12.11
C CYS A 136 3.05 4.67 10.66
N THR A 137 3.64 5.51 9.81
CA THR A 137 3.34 5.55 8.37
C THR A 137 4.64 5.42 7.60
N ILE A 138 4.68 4.50 6.65
CA ILE A 138 5.82 4.30 5.76
C ILE A 138 5.43 4.78 4.37
N TRP A 139 6.12 5.78 3.86
CA TRP A 139 5.84 6.35 2.54
C TRP A 139 6.78 5.75 1.51
N GLY A 140 6.26 5.00 0.53
CA GLY A 140 7.05 4.47 -0.58
C GLY A 140 7.69 5.60 -1.39
N ASN A 141 9.01 5.54 -1.58
CA ASN A 141 9.78 6.65 -2.12
C ASN A 141 10.95 6.16 -2.97
N TYR A 142 11.57 7.08 -3.71
CA TYR A 142 12.67 6.79 -4.62
C TYR A 142 13.86 6.10 -3.93
N GLN A 143 14.60 5.32 -4.72
CA GLN A 143 15.86 4.68 -4.32
C GLN A 143 15.75 3.78 -3.09
N LEU A 144 14.56 3.20 -2.85
CA LEU A 144 14.30 2.36 -1.67
C LEU A 144 14.55 3.10 -0.33
N LYS A 145 14.35 4.42 -0.30
CA LYS A 145 14.55 5.25 0.89
C LYS A 145 13.23 5.78 1.43
N TYR A 146 12.55 4.96 2.22
CA TYR A 146 11.17 5.24 2.65
C TYR A 146 11.18 6.00 3.96
N PRO A 147 10.69 7.25 4.01
CA PRO A 147 10.51 7.92 5.28
C PRO A 147 9.42 7.20 6.09
N VAL A 148 9.75 6.98 7.36
CA VAL A 148 8.87 6.40 8.37
C VAL A 148 8.50 7.52 9.33
N PHE A 149 7.23 7.88 9.36
CA PHE A 149 6.70 8.93 10.21
C PHE A 149 6.06 8.35 11.47
N THR A 150 6.32 8.98 12.60
CA THR A 150 5.69 8.68 13.90
C THR A 150 5.21 9.96 14.57
N ASN A 151 4.30 9.83 15.52
CA ASN A 151 3.90 10.96 16.36
C ASN A 151 5.12 11.58 17.08
N LYS A 152 5.04 12.89 17.35
CA LYS A 152 6.04 13.63 18.13
C LYS A 152 6.07 13.20 19.59
#